data_AF-A0A368G105-F1
#
_entry.id   AF-A0A368G105-F1
#
_cell.length_a   1.000
_cell.length_b   1.000
_cell.length_c   1.000
_cell.angle_alpha   90.00
_cell.angle_beta   90.00
_cell.angle_gamma   90.00
#
_symmetry.space_group_name_H-M   'P 1'
#
loop_
_entity.id
_entity.type
_entity.pdbx_description
1 polymer ?
#
loop_
_entity_poly.entity_id
_entity_poly.type
_entity_poly.pdbx_seq_one_letter_code
_entity_poly.pdbx_strand_id
1 'polypeptide(L)'
;MFCFQFVCILLNSYALLQMKIDHQSSSSCNGELPPLCANLIETIKSATTVERFIEELNRARDLQAVLGKTELSRWADVLNRCDEILEDATVIQNHEMKVDKCPVTKYNTISILRFTGLLFDCTSTRRIYASTDRIIRLTECTDMDLVSEVLRLLQTISKRSKFLTQRLCPEDQASLVMSLTAMAQCWGGKLRNLKMEDCVRTDVKLPPLFPFTFTDSKAKNSIVFERHMVNQPLLKVVDEFATGMTPEDRYSLLARIRMLRNFQVREHRMQCLIVRLLSISTLIYCKCQPDEVQISALLYSGFIEEAVALLKVDLNSHELMDPIQTEALRMLCSVVSLEKVSRFALAFLDNIP
;
A
#
# COMPACT_ATOMS: atom_id res chain seq x y z
N MET A 1 1.53 16.81 30.40
CA MET A 1 2.84 16.12 30.45
C MET A 1 2.72 14.59 30.31
N PHE A 2 1.69 13.95 30.86
CA PHE A 2 1.47 12.49 30.71
C PHE A 2 0.98 12.02 29.32
N CYS A 3 0.40 12.89 28.48
CA CYS A 3 -0.03 12.52 27.10
C CYS A 3 1.13 12.42 26.09
N PHE A 4 2.24 13.13 26.30
CA PHE A 4 3.43 12.98 25.45
C PHE A 4 4.04 11.59 25.60
N GLN A 5 3.91 10.99 26.79
CA GLN A 5 4.34 9.61 27.04
C GLN A 5 3.49 8.60 26.24
N PHE A 6 2.17 8.81 26.08
CA PHE A 6 1.29 7.85 25.40
C PHE A 6 1.40 7.89 23.87
N VAL A 7 1.61 9.07 23.28
CA VAL A 7 1.93 9.21 21.85
C VAL A 7 3.33 8.67 21.56
N CYS A 8 4.31 8.93 22.43
CA CYS A 8 5.59 8.23 22.39
C CYS A 8 5.45 6.74 22.68
N ILE A 9 4.44 6.23 23.38
CA ILE A 9 4.26 4.78 23.59
C ILE A 9 3.69 4.14 22.33
N LEU A 10 2.72 4.73 21.62
CA LEU A 10 2.27 4.17 20.32
C LEU A 10 3.31 4.35 19.19
N LEU A 11 4.17 5.38 19.25
CA LEU A 11 5.30 5.56 18.32
C LEU A 11 6.58 4.81 18.74
N ASN A 12 6.85 4.56 20.04
CA ASN A 12 7.99 3.77 20.55
C ASN A 12 7.66 2.28 20.78
N SER A 13 6.40 1.85 20.70
CA SER A 13 6.06 0.41 20.75
C SER A 13 6.61 -0.35 19.54
N TYR A 14 6.90 0.38 18.45
CA TYR A 14 7.78 -0.12 17.41
C TYR A 14 9.21 0.02 17.91
N ALA A 15 9.67 -0.93 18.71
CA ALA A 15 11.08 -1.28 18.63
C ALA A 15 11.31 -1.58 17.15
N LEU A 16 11.94 -0.62 16.44
CA LEU A 16 12.35 -0.77 15.05
C LEU A 16 13.29 -1.96 15.03
N LEU A 17 12.73 -3.15 14.77
CA LEU A 17 13.51 -4.33 14.51
C LEU A 17 14.19 -4.01 13.18
N GLN A 18 15.46 -3.59 13.26
CA GLN A 18 16.35 -3.56 12.12
C GLN A 18 16.32 -4.97 11.53
N MET A 19 15.97 -5.10 10.27
CA MET A 19 16.03 -6.39 9.62
C MET A 19 17.50 -6.82 9.58
N LYS A 20 17.82 -7.87 10.33
CA LYS A 20 19.07 -8.61 10.23
C LYS A 20 18.73 -10.05 9.90
N ILE A 21 18.60 -10.33 8.61
CA ILE A 21 18.46 -11.70 8.14
C ILE A 21 19.81 -12.40 8.37
N ASP A 22 19.87 -13.23 9.41
CA ASP A 22 21.07 -13.98 9.76
C ASP A 22 21.19 -15.26 8.89
N HIS A 23 22.33 -15.43 8.23
CA HIS A 23 22.59 -16.56 7.34
C HIS A 23 22.51 -17.92 8.07
N GLN A 24 22.76 -17.93 9.38
CA GLN A 24 22.72 -19.15 10.21
C GLN A 24 21.31 -19.72 10.41
N SER A 25 20.26 -18.91 10.20
CA SER A 25 18.85 -19.35 10.28
C SER A 25 18.34 -19.99 8.98
N SER A 26 19.14 -19.94 7.91
CA SER A 26 18.79 -20.51 6.60
C SER A 26 19.31 -21.94 6.49
N SER A 27 18.43 -22.90 6.18
CA SER A 27 18.85 -24.27 5.83
C SER A 27 19.80 -24.23 4.64
N SER A 28 20.82 -25.09 4.62
CA SER A 28 21.80 -25.17 3.52
C SER A 28 21.10 -25.18 2.16
N CYS A 29 21.25 -24.09 1.40
CA CYS A 29 20.62 -23.97 0.10
C CYS A 29 21.39 -24.83 -0.90
N ASN A 30 20.88 -26.03 -1.20
CA ASN A 30 21.61 -27.09 -1.91
C ASN A 30 21.63 -26.96 -3.45
N GLY A 31 21.25 -25.81 -4.02
CA GLY A 31 21.24 -25.56 -5.47
C GLY A 31 22.29 -24.53 -5.91
N GLU A 32 22.97 -24.77 -7.03
CA GLU A 32 23.91 -23.80 -7.62
C GLU A 32 23.14 -22.63 -8.26
N LEU A 33 23.60 -21.38 -8.08
CA LEU A 33 22.94 -20.24 -8.71
C LEU A 33 23.29 -20.14 -10.18
N PRO A 34 22.33 -19.73 -11.03
CA PRO A 34 22.67 -19.24 -12.36
C PRO A 34 23.76 -18.15 -12.26
N PRO A 35 24.87 -18.24 -13.02
CA PRO A 35 25.99 -17.31 -12.91
C PRO A 35 25.60 -15.84 -13.06
N LEU A 36 24.63 -15.55 -13.93
CA LEU A 36 24.10 -14.19 -14.12
C LEU A 36 23.40 -13.64 -12.86
N CYS A 37 22.67 -14.50 -12.14
CA CYS A 37 21.99 -14.11 -10.89
C CYS A 37 23.01 -13.91 -9.76
N ALA A 38 24.02 -14.77 -9.67
CA ALA A 38 25.13 -14.61 -8.72
C ALA A 38 25.91 -13.31 -8.97
N ASN A 39 26.29 -13.05 -10.22
CA ASN A 39 27.00 -11.82 -10.60
C ASN A 39 26.17 -10.56 -10.32
N LEU A 40 24.86 -10.61 -10.54
CA LEU A 40 23.95 -9.50 -10.24
C LEU A 40 23.93 -9.20 -8.73
N ILE A 41 23.78 -10.22 -7.89
CA ILE A 41 23.79 -10.06 -6.43
C ILE A 41 25.10 -9.42 -5.97
N GLU A 42 26.24 -9.93 -6.44
CA GLU A 42 27.55 -9.39 -6.08
C GLU A 42 27.76 -7.97 -6.60
N THR A 43 27.27 -7.64 -7.81
CA THR A 43 27.31 -6.28 -8.35
C THR A 43 26.53 -5.32 -7.47
N ILE A 44 25.29 -5.67 -7.08
CA ILE A 44 24.46 -4.86 -6.19
C ILE A 44 25.14 -4.68 -4.82
N LYS A 45 25.72 -5.75 -4.26
CA LYS A 45 26.43 -5.72 -2.98
C LYS A 45 27.66 -4.82 -3.01
N SER A 46 28.38 -4.79 -4.13
CA SER A 46 29.59 -3.98 -4.30
C SER A 46 29.33 -2.47 -4.40
N ALA A 47 28.08 -2.04 -4.62
CA ALA A 47 27.73 -0.63 -4.73
C ALA A 47 28.00 0.11 -3.40
N THR A 48 28.89 1.09 -3.36
CA THR A 48 29.23 1.77 -2.09
C THR A 48 28.27 2.91 -1.74
N THR A 49 27.72 3.60 -2.73
CA THR A 49 26.76 4.70 -2.53
C THR A 49 25.31 4.23 -2.67
N VAL A 50 24.37 4.98 -2.07
CA VAL A 50 22.93 4.67 -2.18
C VAL A 50 22.47 4.85 -3.62
N GLU A 51 22.94 5.88 -4.31
CA GLU A 51 22.58 6.15 -5.71
C GLU A 51 22.96 4.96 -6.60
N ARG A 52 24.21 4.47 -6.48
CA ARG A 52 24.66 3.34 -7.28
C ARG A 52 23.91 2.06 -6.92
N PHE A 53 23.62 1.85 -5.63
CA PHE A 53 22.83 0.70 -5.19
C PHE A 53 21.44 0.71 -5.84
N ILE A 54 20.75 1.86 -5.84
CA ILE A 54 19.43 2.03 -6.45
C ILE A 54 19.48 1.85 -7.98
N GLU A 55 20.53 2.34 -8.66
CA GLU A 55 20.73 2.07 -10.09
C GLU A 55 20.79 0.57 -10.39
N GLU A 56 21.55 -0.21 -9.61
CA GLU A 56 21.66 -1.65 -9.81
C GLU A 56 20.34 -2.39 -9.49
N LEU A 57 19.60 -1.95 -8.46
CA LEU A 57 18.26 -2.49 -8.17
C LEU A 57 17.30 -2.27 -9.34
N ASN A 58 17.37 -1.09 -9.97
CA ASN A 58 16.53 -0.78 -11.13
C ASN A 58 16.92 -1.63 -12.35
N ARG A 59 18.22 -1.85 -12.61
CA ARG A 59 18.69 -2.74 -13.69
C ARG A 59 18.28 -4.19 -13.48
N ALA A 60 18.20 -4.65 -12.22
CA ALA A 60 17.75 -6.01 -11.92
C ALA A 60 16.34 -6.32 -12.45
N ARG A 61 15.49 -5.29 -12.64
CA ARG A 61 14.14 -5.47 -13.20
C ARG A 61 14.15 -5.92 -14.64
N ASP A 62 15.12 -5.46 -15.42
CA ASP A 62 15.29 -5.87 -16.83
C ASP A 62 15.76 -7.34 -16.94
N LEU A 63 16.25 -7.89 -15.83
CA LEU A 63 16.77 -9.25 -15.72
C LEU A 63 15.78 -10.23 -15.08
N GLN A 64 14.50 -9.87 -14.94
CA GLN A 64 13.47 -10.75 -14.35
C GLN A 64 13.44 -12.14 -14.99
N ALA A 65 13.59 -12.23 -16.31
CA ALA A 65 13.63 -13.50 -17.04
C ALA A 65 14.86 -14.36 -16.69
N VAL A 66 15.94 -13.73 -16.22
CA VAL A 66 17.24 -14.34 -15.94
C VAL A 66 17.37 -14.73 -14.46
N LEU A 67 16.63 -14.08 -13.55
CA LEU A 67 16.68 -14.37 -12.12
C LEU A 67 16.29 -15.82 -11.78
N GLY A 68 15.42 -16.43 -12.59
CA GLY A 68 14.92 -17.78 -12.36
C GLY A 68 14.21 -17.92 -11.00
N LYS A 69 14.03 -19.17 -10.55
CA LYS A 69 13.60 -19.43 -9.17
C LYS A 69 14.82 -19.39 -8.26
N THR A 70 14.83 -18.47 -7.30
CA THR A 70 15.91 -18.34 -6.30
C THR A 70 15.33 -18.37 -4.88
N GLU A 71 16.17 -18.37 -3.86
CA GLU A 71 15.73 -18.27 -2.46
C GLU A 71 15.94 -16.85 -1.95
N LEU A 72 14.99 -16.34 -1.16
CA LEU A 72 15.09 -14.99 -0.62
C LEU A 72 16.33 -14.81 0.28
N SER A 73 16.81 -15.87 0.93
CA SER A 73 17.98 -15.89 1.82
C SER A 73 19.27 -15.43 1.13
N ARG A 74 19.37 -15.66 -0.17
CA ARG A 74 20.52 -15.28 -0.97
C ARG A 74 20.59 -13.77 -1.25
N TRP A 75 19.49 -13.07 -1.00
CA TRP A 75 19.38 -11.62 -1.11
C TRP A 75 19.47 -10.92 0.24
N ALA A 76 19.82 -11.63 1.33
CA ALA A 76 19.83 -11.10 2.69
C ALA A 76 20.60 -9.77 2.82
N ASP A 77 21.85 -9.71 2.34
CA ASP A 77 22.67 -8.47 2.40
C ASP A 77 22.01 -7.29 1.67
N VAL A 78 21.48 -7.57 0.46
CA VAL A 78 20.78 -6.57 -0.35
C VAL A 78 19.52 -6.08 0.36
N LEU A 79 18.74 -7.02 0.92
CA LEU A 79 17.51 -6.74 1.63
C LEU A 79 17.78 -5.96 2.93
N ASN A 80 18.82 -6.29 3.70
CA ASN A 80 19.19 -5.56 4.91
C ASN A 80 19.52 -4.09 4.58
N ARG A 81 20.23 -3.84 3.47
CA ARG A 81 20.48 -2.47 3.01
C ARG A 81 19.23 -1.76 2.50
N CYS A 82 18.33 -2.47 1.83
CA CYS A 82 17.00 -1.93 1.50
C CYS A 82 16.25 -1.52 2.78
N ASP A 83 16.30 -2.33 3.83
CA ASP A 83 15.64 -2.06 5.11
C ASP A 83 16.17 -0.79 5.80
N GLU A 84 17.50 -0.59 5.79
CA GLU A 84 18.13 0.63 6.32
C GLU A 84 17.63 1.89 5.60
N ILE A 85 17.52 1.84 4.26
CA ILE A 85 17.02 2.96 3.47
C ILE A 85 15.51 3.18 3.73
N LEU A 86 14.73 2.10 3.86
CA LEU A 86 13.31 2.18 4.21
C LEU A 86 13.11 2.75 5.62
N GLU A 87 13.96 2.38 6.58
CA GLU A 87 13.93 2.91 7.94
C GLU A 87 14.09 4.43 7.92
N ASP A 88 15.16 4.92 7.27
CA ASP A 88 15.45 6.34 7.11
C ASP A 88 14.32 7.09 6.39
N ALA A 89 13.71 6.47 5.36
CA ALA A 89 12.58 7.05 4.63
C ALA A 89 11.34 7.27 5.51
N THR A 90 11.13 6.40 6.51
CA THR A 90 9.98 6.46 7.42
C THR A 90 10.19 7.33 8.66
N VAL A 91 11.38 7.90 8.86
CA VAL A 91 11.65 8.82 9.98
C VAL A 91 10.74 10.03 9.91
N ILE A 92 10.01 10.30 11.00
CA ILE A 92 9.11 11.46 11.10
C ILE A 92 9.84 12.62 11.78
N GLN A 93 9.90 13.77 11.10
CA GLN A 93 10.41 15.03 11.64
C GLN A 93 9.45 16.18 11.30
N ASN A 94 9.05 16.94 12.31
CA ASN A 94 8.06 18.02 12.19
C ASN A 94 6.74 17.54 11.56
N HIS A 95 6.23 16.39 12.02
CA HIS A 95 4.98 15.78 11.53
C HIS A 95 4.97 15.39 10.04
N GLU A 96 6.13 15.09 9.47
CA GLU A 96 6.26 14.62 8.09
C GLU A 96 7.28 13.49 8.04
N MET A 97 6.99 12.44 7.28
CA MET A 97 7.97 11.41 6.97
C MET A 97 9.06 12.00 6.07
N LYS A 98 10.30 11.54 6.20
CA LYS A 98 11.42 11.98 5.35
C LYS A 98 11.11 11.79 3.86
N VAL A 99 10.42 10.71 3.52
CA VAL A 99 9.98 10.40 2.15
C VAL A 99 9.04 11.46 1.56
N ASP A 100 8.26 12.15 2.38
CA ASP A 100 7.34 13.22 1.93
C ASP A 100 8.08 14.53 1.61
N LYS A 101 9.32 14.70 2.11
CA LYS A 101 10.12 15.94 1.98
C LYS A 101 11.17 15.88 0.88
N CYS A 102 11.69 14.68 0.61
CA CYS A 102 12.87 14.50 -0.23
C CYS A 102 12.52 13.68 -1.48
N PRO A 103 12.53 14.29 -2.68
CA PRO A 103 12.27 13.57 -3.93
C PRO A 103 13.22 12.41 -4.18
N VAL A 104 14.50 12.53 -3.78
CA VAL A 104 15.49 11.45 -3.89
C VAL A 104 15.14 10.28 -2.96
N THR A 105 14.76 10.56 -1.71
CA THR A 105 14.29 9.53 -0.78
C THR A 105 13.06 8.83 -1.33
N LYS A 106 12.07 9.57 -1.86
CA LYS A 106 10.90 8.99 -2.52
C LYS A 106 11.27 8.07 -3.68
N TYR A 107 12.15 8.51 -4.57
CA TYR A 107 12.63 7.70 -5.69
C TYR A 107 13.30 6.41 -5.21
N ASN A 108 14.20 6.51 -4.22
CA ASN A 108 14.88 5.35 -3.64
C ASN A 108 13.88 4.36 -3.02
N THR A 109 12.90 4.85 -2.26
CA THR A 109 11.84 4.03 -1.66
C THR A 109 11.02 3.31 -2.74
N ILE A 110 10.60 4.00 -3.81
CA ILE A 110 9.85 3.39 -4.91
C ILE A 110 10.69 2.29 -5.60
N SER A 111 11.97 2.54 -5.86
CA SER A 111 12.87 1.55 -6.44
C SER A 111 13.02 0.30 -5.57
N ILE A 112 13.15 0.49 -4.25
CA ILE A 112 13.21 -0.62 -3.29
C ILE A 112 11.89 -1.41 -3.28
N LEU A 113 10.74 -0.75 -3.19
CA LEU A 113 9.42 -1.43 -3.17
C LEU A 113 9.21 -2.28 -4.43
N ARG A 114 9.55 -1.74 -5.61
CA ARG A 114 9.46 -2.45 -6.90
C ARG A 114 10.41 -3.64 -6.94
N PHE A 115 11.65 -3.46 -6.49
CA PHE A 115 12.63 -4.54 -6.43
C PHE A 115 12.22 -5.64 -5.44
N THR A 116 11.70 -5.29 -4.27
CA THR A 116 11.14 -6.27 -3.32
C THR A 116 9.97 -7.03 -3.96
N GLY A 117 9.09 -6.36 -4.70
CA GLY A 117 8.01 -7.02 -5.43
C GLY A 117 8.52 -8.05 -6.44
N LEU A 118 9.54 -7.69 -7.21
CA LEU A 118 10.24 -8.61 -8.12
C LEU A 118 10.83 -9.82 -7.38
N LEU A 119 11.50 -9.60 -6.24
CA LEU A 119 12.04 -10.71 -5.45
C LEU A 119 10.93 -11.62 -4.91
N PHE A 120 9.83 -11.07 -4.42
CA PHE A 120 8.68 -11.89 -4.01
C PHE A 120 8.14 -12.73 -5.18
N ASP A 121 8.23 -12.21 -6.40
CA ASP A 121 7.80 -12.92 -7.61
C ASP A 121 8.73 -14.07 -8.00
N CYS A 122 10.04 -13.91 -7.81
CA CYS A 122 11.07 -14.85 -8.24
C CYS A 122 11.55 -15.80 -7.13
N THR A 123 11.24 -15.52 -5.86
CA THR A 123 11.82 -16.26 -4.72
C THR A 123 10.85 -17.18 -3.98
N SER A 124 11.39 -18.26 -3.40
CA SER A 124 10.77 -19.07 -2.35
C SER A 124 11.29 -18.69 -0.95
N THR A 125 10.73 -19.28 0.11
CA THR A 125 11.20 -19.10 1.51
C THR A 125 11.15 -17.64 1.98
N ARG A 126 10.07 -16.94 1.63
CA ARG A 126 9.85 -15.51 1.95
C ARG A 126 9.78 -15.17 3.43
N ARG A 127 9.72 -16.20 4.28
CA ARG A 127 9.56 -16.14 5.74
C ARG A 127 10.63 -15.33 6.47
N ILE A 128 11.76 -15.05 5.82
CA ILE A 128 12.87 -14.28 6.38
C ILE A 128 12.71 -12.77 6.19
N TYR A 129 11.79 -12.32 5.34
CA TYR A 129 11.55 -10.91 5.10
C TYR A 129 10.95 -10.24 6.35
N ALA A 130 11.54 -9.12 6.81
CA ALA A 130 11.13 -8.49 8.07
C ALA A 130 10.79 -6.99 7.96
N SER A 131 11.00 -6.31 6.83
CA SER A 131 10.70 -4.88 6.65
C SER A 131 9.20 -4.53 6.52
N THR A 132 8.30 -5.41 6.98
CA THR A 132 6.85 -5.25 6.75
C THR A 132 6.27 -4.10 7.58
N ASP A 133 6.85 -3.82 8.75
CA ASP A 133 6.49 -2.68 9.61
C ASP A 133 6.72 -1.35 8.87
N ARG A 134 7.85 -1.21 8.18
CA ARG A 134 8.19 -0.03 7.36
C ARG A 134 7.23 0.09 6.17
N ILE A 135 6.89 -1.02 5.51
CA ILE A 135 5.89 -1.03 4.43
C ILE A 135 4.52 -0.53 4.94
N ILE A 136 4.06 -1.04 6.08
CA ILE A 136 2.77 -0.62 6.67
C ILE A 136 2.82 0.87 7.03
N ARG A 137 3.91 1.34 7.63
CA ARG A 137 4.09 2.77 7.95
C ARG A 137 4.05 3.65 6.70
N LEU A 138 4.64 3.21 5.58
CA LEU A 138 4.58 3.95 4.31
C LEU A 138 3.15 4.08 3.76
N THR A 139 2.16 3.33 4.24
CA THR A 139 0.74 3.55 3.86
C THR A 139 0.20 4.90 4.34
N GLU A 140 0.87 5.55 5.30
CA GLU A 140 0.49 6.85 5.85
C GLU A 140 1.22 8.04 5.20
N CYS A 141 2.12 7.81 4.22
CA CYS A 141 2.79 8.89 3.51
C CYS A 141 1.79 9.76 2.70
N THR A 142 2.22 10.96 2.33
CA THR A 142 1.37 11.96 1.70
C THR A 142 1.18 11.71 0.20
N ASP A 143 2.22 11.22 -0.48
CA ASP A 143 2.28 11.06 -1.93
C ASP A 143 1.53 9.81 -2.42
N MET A 144 0.55 10.00 -3.31
CA MET A 144 -0.32 8.91 -3.77
C MET A 144 0.37 7.93 -4.73
N ASP A 145 1.42 8.34 -5.45
CA ASP A 145 2.21 7.42 -6.28
C ASP A 145 2.97 6.44 -5.39
N LEU A 146 3.62 6.95 -4.34
CA LEU A 146 4.31 6.11 -3.36
C LEU A 146 3.34 5.15 -2.64
N VAL A 147 2.18 5.64 -2.20
CA VAL A 147 1.13 4.76 -1.63
C VAL A 147 0.73 3.67 -2.62
N SER A 148 0.60 3.99 -3.91
CA SER A 148 0.27 2.98 -4.92
C SER A 148 1.34 1.90 -5.04
N GLU A 149 2.63 2.25 -4.96
CA GLU A 149 3.74 1.28 -4.99
C GLU A 149 3.78 0.40 -3.74
N VAL A 150 3.49 0.96 -2.57
CA VAL A 150 3.32 0.21 -1.32
C VAL A 150 2.19 -0.82 -1.48
N LEU A 151 1.04 -0.41 -2.01
CA LEU A 151 -0.10 -1.30 -2.22
C LEU A 151 0.16 -2.37 -3.28
N ARG A 152 0.89 -2.06 -4.35
CA ARG A 152 1.34 -3.05 -5.35
C ARG A 152 2.20 -4.13 -4.71
N LEU A 153 3.15 -3.74 -3.86
CA LEU A 153 3.97 -4.69 -3.12
C LEU A 153 3.12 -5.56 -2.17
N LEU A 154 2.25 -4.95 -1.37
CA LEU A 154 1.35 -5.67 -0.47
C LEU A 154 0.44 -6.65 -1.23
N GLN A 155 -0.07 -6.27 -2.40
CA GLN A 155 -0.85 -7.15 -3.27
C GLN A 155 0.00 -8.34 -3.75
N THR A 156 1.23 -8.11 -4.20
CA THR A 156 2.16 -9.16 -4.63
C THR A 156 2.44 -10.15 -3.50
N ILE A 157 2.71 -9.66 -2.30
CA ILE A 157 2.94 -10.49 -1.10
C ILE A 157 1.69 -11.34 -0.78
N SER A 158 0.52 -10.71 -0.82
CA SER A 158 -0.77 -11.31 -0.45
C SER A 158 -1.26 -12.38 -1.44
N LYS A 159 -1.15 -12.11 -2.75
CA LYS A 159 -1.61 -13.05 -3.80
C LYS A 159 -0.87 -14.38 -3.76
N ARG A 160 0.43 -14.35 -3.44
CA ARG A 160 1.33 -15.51 -3.58
C ARG A 160 1.50 -16.31 -2.30
N SER A 161 0.98 -15.82 -1.17
CA SER A 161 1.18 -16.46 0.12
C SER A 161 0.28 -15.92 1.21
N LYS A 162 0.07 -16.72 2.26
CA LYS A 162 -0.52 -16.28 3.54
C LYS A 162 0.51 -15.50 4.40
N PHE A 163 1.47 -14.82 3.77
CA PHE A 163 2.60 -14.21 4.48
C PHE A 163 2.13 -13.16 5.49
N LEU A 164 1.25 -12.23 5.08
CA LEU A 164 0.77 -11.17 5.96
C LEU A 164 -0.01 -11.73 7.16
N THR A 165 -0.91 -12.70 6.96
CA THR A 165 -1.69 -13.30 8.06
C THR A 165 -0.87 -14.15 9.01
N GLN A 166 0.25 -14.71 8.55
CA GLN A 166 1.11 -15.58 9.35
C GLN A 166 2.27 -14.83 10.02
N ARG A 167 2.68 -13.67 9.49
CA ARG A 167 3.89 -12.96 9.94
C ARG A 167 3.64 -11.65 10.65
N LEU A 168 2.55 -10.97 10.33
CA LEU A 168 2.18 -9.77 11.08
C LEU A 168 1.57 -10.16 12.42
N CYS A 169 1.89 -9.42 13.47
CA CYS A 169 1.16 -9.54 14.71
C CYS A 169 -0.30 -9.05 14.51
N PRO A 170 -1.24 -9.46 15.38
CA PRO A 170 -2.64 -9.05 15.26
C PRO A 170 -2.84 -7.53 15.17
N GLU A 171 -2.02 -6.75 15.87
CA GLU A 171 -2.08 -5.28 15.88
C GLU A 171 -1.71 -4.67 14.51
N ASP A 172 -0.68 -5.21 13.86
CA ASP A 172 -0.25 -4.79 12.53
C ASP A 172 -1.24 -5.25 11.46
N GLN A 173 -1.83 -6.44 11.61
CA GLN A 173 -2.91 -6.91 10.75
C GLN A 173 -4.12 -5.97 10.83
N ALA A 174 -4.55 -5.60 12.03
CA ALA A 174 -5.66 -4.68 12.25
C ALA A 174 -5.35 -3.29 11.67
N SER A 175 -4.15 -2.77 11.90
CA SER A 175 -3.71 -1.47 11.38
C SER A 175 -3.71 -1.44 9.85
N LEU A 176 -3.22 -2.50 9.22
CA LEU A 176 -3.23 -2.64 7.77
C LEU A 176 -4.66 -2.69 7.22
N VAL A 177 -5.56 -3.47 7.83
CA VAL A 177 -6.97 -3.55 7.43
C VAL A 177 -7.65 -2.19 7.56
N MET A 178 -7.48 -1.48 8.69
CA MET A 178 -8.04 -0.14 8.88
C MET A 178 -7.53 0.86 7.83
N SER A 179 -6.23 0.86 7.54
CA SER A 179 -5.62 1.72 6.51
C SER A 179 -6.18 1.44 5.12
N LEU A 180 -6.25 0.16 4.72
CA LEU A 180 -6.80 -0.25 3.42
C LEU A 180 -8.29 0.07 3.30
N THR A 181 -9.09 -0.20 4.33
CA THR A 181 -10.52 0.12 4.36
C THR A 181 -10.74 1.62 4.23
N ALA A 182 -9.99 2.43 4.98
CA ALA A 182 -10.07 3.89 4.89
C ALA A 182 -9.78 4.40 3.48
N MET A 183 -8.74 3.87 2.81
CA MET A 183 -8.42 4.23 1.42
C MET A 183 -9.48 3.76 0.41
N ALA A 184 -10.13 2.63 0.66
CA ALA A 184 -11.21 2.14 -0.18
C ALA A 184 -12.51 2.97 -0.02
N GLN A 185 -12.77 3.50 1.18
CA GLN A 185 -14.02 4.16 1.58
C GLN A 185 -13.96 5.69 1.60
N CYS A 186 -12.78 6.31 1.47
CA CYS A 186 -12.65 7.77 1.56
C CYS A 186 -13.43 8.55 0.48
N TRP A 187 -13.99 7.84 -0.51
CA TRP A 187 -14.87 8.31 -1.58
C TRP A 187 -16.32 8.46 -1.11
N GLY A 188 -16.57 9.43 -0.22
CA GLY A 188 -17.90 9.70 0.34
C GLY A 188 -18.39 11.15 0.20
N GLY A 189 -19.56 11.41 0.79
CA GLY A 189 -20.18 12.73 0.84
C GLY A 189 -20.52 13.28 -0.54
N LYS A 190 -20.04 14.49 -0.85
CA LYS A 190 -20.28 15.19 -2.12
C LYS A 190 -19.79 14.41 -3.36
N LEU A 191 -18.87 13.46 -3.19
CA LEU A 191 -18.31 12.63 -4.27
C LEU A 191 -19.06 11.31 -4.49
N ARG A 192 -20.15 11.05 -3.75
CA ARG A 192 -20.88 9.76 -3.81
C ARG A 192 -21.35 9.39 -5.23
N ASN A 193 -21.70 10.39 -6.04
CA ASN A 193 -22.25 10.19 -7.38
C ASN A 193 -21.20 10.36 -8.49
N LEU A 194 -19.92 10.58 -8.14
CA LEU A 194 -18.85 10.71 -9.11
C LEU A 194 -18.40 9.31 -9.56
N LYS A 195 -18.54 9.02 -10.85
CA LYS A 195 -18.15 7.71 -11.40
C LYS A 195 -16.64 7.60 -11.59
N MET A 196 -16.13 6.37 -11.61
CA MET A 196 -14.72 6.11 -11.88
C MET A 196 -14.22 6.71 -13.22
N GLU A 197 -15.01 6.59 -14.29
CA GLU A 197 -14.67 7.15 -15.61
C GLU A 197 -14.62 8.68 -15.63
N ASP A 198 -15.37 9.35 -14.76
CA ASP A 198 -15.33 10.82 -14.66
C ASP A 198 -14.03 11.30 -14.02
N CYS A 199 -13.40 10.47 -13.18
CA CYS A 199 -12.15 10.82 -12.51
C CYS A 199 -10.99 10.99 -13.50
N VAL A 200 -11.03 10.27 -14.63
CA VAL A 200 -9.98 10.31 -15.65
C VAL A 200 -10.23 11.37 -16.74
N ARG A 201 -11.41 12.01 -16.76
CA ARG A 201 -11.79 13.08 -17.68
C ARG A 201 -11.24 14.45 -17.21
N THR A 202 -10.92 15.32 -18.17
CA THR A 202 -10.44 16.69 -17.92
C THR A 202 -11.57 17.68 -17.65
N ASP A 203 -12.73 17.46 -18.26
CA ASP A 203 -13.90 18.36 -18.31
C ASP A 203 -14.96 18.04 -17.23
N VAL A 204 -14.61 17.23 -16.24
CA VAL A 204 -15.51 16.84 -15.15
C VAL A 204 -15.90 18.03 -14.27
N LYS A 205 -17.22 18.23 -14.08
CA LYS A 205 -17.77 19.22 -13.15
C LYS A 205 -17.76 18.67 -11.74
N LEU A 206 -16.76 19.06 -10.95
CA LEU A 206 -16.64 18.64 -9.56
C LEU A 206 -17.51 19.50 -8.62
N PRO A 207 -18.17 18.90 -7.61
CA PRO A 207 -18.85 19.66 -6.57
C PRO A 207 -17.85 20.41 -5.68
N PRO A 208 -18.29 21.43 -4.92
CA PRO A 208 -17.42 22.15 -4.00
C PRO A 208 -16.95 21.23 -2.88
N LEU A 209 -15.72 20.73 -2.97
CA LEU A 209 -15.18 19.72 -2.05
C LEU A 209 -14.89 20.27 -0.64
N PHE A 210 -14.68 21.57 -0.53
CA PHE A 210 -14.51 22.28 0.74
C PHE A 210 -15.64 23.31 0.93
N PRO A 211 -16.07 23.55 2.17
CA PRO A 211 -15.74 22.75 3.35
C PRO A 211 -16.30 21.33 3.25
N PHE A 212 -15.68 20.40 3.98
CA PHE A 212 -16.22 19.06 4.22
C PHE A 212 -16.37 18.80 5.71
N THR A 213 -17.38 18.03 6.10
CA THR A 213 -17.59 17.60 7.47
C THR A 213 -17.03 16.20 7.66
N PHE A 214 -16.30 15.99 8.75
CA PHE A 214 -15.89 14.68 9.23
C PHE A 214 -16.55 14.42 10.58
N THR A 215 -17.24 13.29 10.68
CA THR A 215 -17.87 12.83 11.92
C THR A 215 -17.24 11.49 12.29
N ASP A 216 -16.81 11.35 13.54
CA ASP A 216 -16.24 10.09 14.03
C ASP A 216 -17.32 8.99 14.12
N SER A 217 -16.87 7.73 14.16
CA SER A 217 -17.72 6.54 14.26
C SER A 217 -18.67 6.56 15.46
N LYS A 218 -18.30 7.24 16.54
CA LYS A 218 -19.10 7.40 17.77
C LYS A 218 -20.05 8.60 17.74
N ALA A 219 -20.05 9.38 16.66
CA ALA A 219 -20.79 10.63 16.51
C ALA A 219 -20.56 11.65 17.65
N LYS A 220 -19.41 11.58 18.33
CA LYS A 220 -19.03 12.49 19.41
C LYS A 220 -18.31 13.73 18.90
N ASN A 221 -17.55 13.57 17.82
CA ASN A 221 -16.77 14.64 17.22
C ASN A 221 -17.28 14.88 15.81
N SER A 222 -17.65 16.13 15.50
CA SER A 222 -18.04 16.57 14.17
C SER A 222 -17.27 17.85 13.86
N ILE A 223 -16.40 17.79 12.87
CA ILE A 223 -15.46 18.86 12.54
C ILE A 223 -15.69 19.28 11.09
N VAL A 224 -15.80 20.59 10.86
CA VAL A 224 -15.86 21.17 9.52
C VAL A 224 -14.45 21.58 9.11
N PHE A 225 -13.93 20.94 8.07
CA PHE A 225 -12.61 21.21 7.52
C PHE A 225 -12.70 22.19 6.37
N GLU A 226 -12.07 23.34 6.56
CA GLU A 226 -11.83 24.34 5.51
C GLU A 226 -10.57 24.01 4.72
N ARG A 227 -10.47 24.54 3.49
CA ARG A 227 -9.31 24.27 2.61
C ARG A 227 -7.98 24.65 3.25
N HIS A 228 -7.93 25.78 3.95
CA HIS A 228 -6.68 26.26 4.57
C HIS A 228 -6.21 25.36 5.73
N MET A 229 -7.11 24.66 6.41
CA MET A 229 -6.78 23.76 7.52
C MET A 229 -5.99 22.53 7.03
N VAL A 230 -6.26 22.07 5.81
CA VAL A 230 -5.61 20.88 5.24
C VAL A 230 -4.38 21.20 4.39
N ASN A 231 -3.93 22.46 4.33
CA ASN A 231 -2.72 22.85 3.60
C ASN A 231 -1.43 22.63 4.41
N GLN A 232 -1.54 22.23 5.68
CA GLN A 232 -0.41 21.86 6.53
C GLN A 232 0.05 20.42 6.25
N PRO A 233 1.22 19.97 6.75
CA PRO A 233 1.62 18.57 6.70
C PRO A 233 0.50 17.57 7.06
N LEU A 234 0.38 16.47 6.31
CA LEU A 234 -0.73 15.52 6.45
C LEU A 234 -0.85 14.96 7.86
N LEU A 235 0.24 14.42 8.39
CA LEU A 235 0.23 13.82 9.72
C LEU A 235 -0.02 14.86 10.80
N LYS A 236 0.44 16.11 10.63
CA LYS A 236 0.14 17.19 11.59
C LYS A 236 -1.36 17.40 11.75
N VAL A 237 -2.07 17.54 10.63
CA VAL A 237 -3.53 17.78 10.65
C VAL A 237 -4.25 16.56 11.22
N VAL A 238 -3.85 15.35 10.84
CA VAL A 238 -4.47 14.13 11.34
C VAL A 238 -4.24 13.97 12.84
N ASP A 239 -3.01 14.15 13.32
CA ASP A 239 -2.67 13.98 14.74
C ASP A 239 -3.36 15.04 15.62
N GLU A 240 -3.48 16.28 15.13
CA GLU A 240 -4.19 17.36 15.82
C GLU A 240 -5.69 17.06 15.96
N PHE A 241 -6.36 16.74 14.85
CA PHE A 241 -7.82 16.63 14.82
C PHE A 241 -8.36 15.24 15.16
N ALA A 242 -7.55 14.17 15.07
CA ALA A 242 -7.95 12.83 15.48
C ALA A 242 -7.70 12.55 16.97
N THR A 243 -7.25 13.54 17.74
CA THR A 243 -7.02 13.39 19.19
C THR A 243 -8.32 12.94 19.88
N GLY A 244 -8.29 11.78 20.54
CA GLY A 244 -9.44 11.19 21.24
C GLY A 244 -10.39 10.36 20.36
N MET A 245 -10.13 10.25 19.05
CA MET A 245 -10.86 9.37 18.14
C MET A 245 -10.30 7.93 18.18
N THR A 246 -11.00 6.98 17.55
CA THR A 246 -10.48 5.61 17.39
C THR A 246 -9.37 5.55 16.33
N PRO A 247 -8.52 4.50 16.31
CA PRO A 247 -7.55 4.31 15.24
C PRO A 247 -8.18 4.25 13.84
N GLU A 248 -9.35 3.61 13.71
CA GLU A 248 -10.09 3.53 12.45
C GLU A 248 -10.56 4.91 11.96
N ASP A 249 -11.07 5.76 12.88
CA ASP A 249 -11.44 7.14 12.57
C ASP A 249 -10.21 7.95 12.12
N ARG A 250 -9.05 7.75 12.76
CA ARG A 250 -7.80 8.41 12.38
C ARG A 250 -7.38 8.03 10.95
N TYR A 251 -7.39 6.75 10.59
CA TYR A 251 -7.09 6.31 9.22
C TYR A 251 -8.11 6.86 8.22
N SER A 252 -9.40 6.88 8.58
CA SER A 252 -10.47 7.45 7.75
C SER A 252 -10.25 8.93 7.48
N LEU A 253 -9.87 9.70 8.51
CA LEU A 253 -9.54 11.12 8.37
C LEU A 253 -8.32 11.33 7.48
N LEU A 254 -7.24 10.56 7.70
CA LEU A 254 -6.03 10.62 6.89
C LEU A 254 -6.34 10.37 5.41
N ALA A 255 -7.02 9.27 5.09
CA ALA A 255 -7.37 8.91 3.72
C ALA A 255 -8.28 9.96 3.07
N ARG A 256 -9.24 10.52 3.83
CA ARG A 256 -10.15 11.56 3.35
C ARG A 256 -9.41 12.87 3.03
N ILE A 257 -8.55 13.33 3.93
CA ILE A 257 -7.75 14.54 3.71
C ILE A 257 -6.80 14.34 2.52
N ARG A 258 -6.05 13.23 2.50
CA ARG A 258 -5.09 12.91 1.42
C ARG A 258 -5.77 12.90 0.04
N MET A 259 -6.96 12.32 -0.04
CA MET A 259 -7.75 12.34 -1.28
C MET A 259 -8.18 13.76 -1.67
N LEU A 260 -8.75 14.54 -0.75
CA LEU A 260 -9.40 15.82 -1.06
C LEU A 260 -8.44 16.98 -1.36
N ARG A 261 -7.22 16.99 -0.82
CA ARG A 261 -6.26 18.11 -0.95
C ARG A 261 -6.11 18.60 -2.40
N ASN A 262 -5.85 17.66 -3.31
CA ASN A 262 -5.54 17.94 -4.72
C ASN A 262 -6.53 17.29 -5.69
N PHE A 263 -7.74 16.91 -5.25
CA PHE A 263 -8.71 16.20 -6.10
C PHE A 263 -9.21 17.01 -7.32
N GLN A 264 -8.97 18.33 -7.35
CA GLN A 264 -9.24 19.14 -8.54
C GLN A 264 -8.24 18.89 -9.67
N VAL A 265 -7.04 18.40 -9.34
CA VAL A 265 -6.00 18.01 -10.29
C VAL A 265 -6.31 16.62 -10.84
N ARG A 266 -6.30 16.46 -12.17
CA ARG A 266 -6.69 15.22 -12.85
C ARG A 266 -5.78 14.05 -12.48
N GLU A 267 -4.49 14.29 -12.49
CA GLU A 267 -3.44 13.32 -12.17
C GLU A 267 -3.63 12.80 -10.74
N HIS A 268 -3.93 13.69 -9.78
CA HIS A 268 -4.21 13.28 -8.40
C HIS A 268 -5.50 12.46 -8.28
N ARG A 269 -6.56 12.80 -9.03
CA ARG A 269 -7.80 11.97 -9.06
C ARG A 269 -7.50 10.56 -9.56
N MET A 270 -6.71 10.47 -10.63
CA MET A 270 -6.27 9.22 -11.22
C MET A 270 -5.48 8.37 -10.22
N GLN A 271 -4.54 8.98 -9.51
CA GLN A 271 -3.79 8.31 -8.42
C GLN A 271 -4.71 7.86 -7.28
N CYS A 272 -5.68 8.69 -6.88
CA CYS A 272 -6.68 8.30 -5.89
C CYS A 272 -7.47 7.06 -6.36
N LEU A 273 -7.83 7.01 -7.63
CA LEU A 273 -8.58 5.88 -8.20
C LEU A 273 -7.74 4.60 -8.20
N ILE A 274 -6.46 4.69 -8.59
CA ILE A 274 -5.50 3.59 -8.51
C ILE A 274 -5.39 3.07 -7.08
N VAL A 275 -5.19 3.96 -6.10
CA VAL A 275 -5.07 3.60 -4.68
C VAL A 275 -6.36 2.94 -4.18
N ARG A 276 -7.54 3.43 -4.57
CA ARG A 276 -8.83 2.81 -4.22
C ARG A 276 -8.92 1.38 -4.75
N LEU A 277 -8.65 1.17 -6.04
CA LEU A 277 -8.72 -0.14 -6.68
C LEU A 277 -7.72 -1.13 -6.07
N LEU A 278 -6.48 -0.68 -5.85
CA LEU A 278 -5.44 -1.46 -5.18
C LEU A 278 -5.80 -1.81 -3.74
N SER A 279 -6.40 -0.90 -2.98
CA SER A 279 -6.78 -1.13 -1.58
C SER A 279 -7.84 -2.22 -1.47
N ILE A 280 -8.89 -2.14 -2.28
CA ILE A 280 -9.95 -3.16 -2.35
C ILE A 280 -9.36 -4.52 -2.76
N SER A 281 -8.54 -4.53 -3.81
CA SER A 281 -7.91 -5.76 -4.27
C SER A 281 -6.99 -6.37 -3.21
N THR A 282 -6.24 -5.53 -2.50
CA THR A 282 -5.34 -5.97 -1.43
C THR A 282 -6.10 -6.51 -0.22
N LEU A 283 -7.21 -5.88 0.19
CA LEU A 283 -8.09 -6.39 1.25
C LEU A 283 -8.60 -7.81 0.95
N ILE A 284 -9.02 -8.05 -0.29
CA ILE A 284 -9.50 -9.37 -0.72
C ILE A 284 -8.40 -10.44 -0.62
N TYR A 285 -7.16 -10.09 -1.01
CA TYR A 285 -6.05 -11.05 -1.01
C TYR A 285 -5.35 -11.22 0.33
N CYS A 286 -5.24 -10.16 1.15
CA CYS A 286 -4.46 -10.21 2.38
C CYS A 286 -5.07 -11.14 3.43
N LYS A 287 -6.40 -11.36 3.41
CA LYS A 287 -7.13 -12.29 4.29
C LYS A 287 -6.88 -12.07 5.79
N CYS A 288 -6.48 -10.87 6.20
CA CYS A 288 -6.26 -10.47 7.59
C CYS A 288 -7.59 -10.29 8.39
N GLN A 289 -8.56 -11.18 8.17
CA GLN A 289 -9.93 -11.13 8.71
C GLN A 289 -10.68 -9.80 8.47
N PRO A 290 -10.82 -9.32 7.23
CA PRO A 290 -11.85 -8.33 6.96
C PRO A 290 -13.24 -8.96 7.16
N ASP A 291 -14.16 -8.24 7.79
CA ASP A 291 -15.56 -8.65 7.87
C ASP A 291 -16.13 -8.82 6.45
N GLU A 292 -16.75 -9.98 6.15
CA GLU A 292 -17.36 -10.23 4.84
C GLU A 292 -18.42 -9.19 4.50
N VAL A 293 -19.10 -8.65 5.52
CA VAL A 293 -20.04 -7.54 5.39
C VAL A 293 -19.33 -6.28 4.94
N GLN A 294 -18.14 -6.01 5.49
CA GLN A 294 -17.32 -4.86 5.12
C GLN A 294 -16.84 -4.95 3.67
N ILE A 295 -16.34 -6.11 3.22
CA ILE A 295 -15.97 -6.31 1.81
C ILE A 295 -17.20 -6.15 0.90
N SER A 296 -18.33 -6.72 1.27
CA SER A 296 -19.57 -6.61 0.49
C SER A 296 -20.05 -5.15 0.39
N ALA A 297 -19.89 -4.36 1.45
CA ALA A 297 -20.20 -2.93 1.43
C ALA A 297 -19.25 -2.11 0.54
N LEU A 298 -17.98 -2.53 0.41
CA LEU A 298 -17.04 -1.93 -0.54
C LEU A 298 -17.43 -2.21 -1.99
N LEU A 299 -17.94 -3.41 -2.26
CA LEU A 299 -18.41 -3.88 -3.57
C LEU A 299 -19.91 -3.60 -3.75
N TYR A 300 -20.30 -2.33 -3.59
CA TYR A 300 -21.70 -1.90 -3.75
C TYR A 300 -22.26 -2.22 -5.15
N SER A 301 -23.59 -2.24 -5.25
CA SER A 301 -24.29 -2.48 -6.52
C SER A 301 -23.91 -1.42 -7.56
N GLY A 302 -23.32 -1.84 -8.68
CA GLY A 302 -22.78 -0.92 -9.70
C GLY A 302 -21.25 -0.81 -9.72
N PHE A 303 -20.56 -1.28 -8.67
CA PHE A 303 -19.09 -1.12 -8.58
C PHE A 303 -18.35 -1.88 -9.68
N ILE A 304 -18.80 -3.10 -10.01
CA ILE A 304 -18.22 -3.91 -11.10
C ILE A 304 -18.46 -3.23 -12.44
N GLU A 305 -19.67 -2.70 -12.66
CA GLU A 305 -20.05 -1.98 -13.86
C GLU A 305 -19.20 -0.72 -14.07
N GLU A 306 -18.93 0.04 -13.00
CA GLU A 306 -18.03 1.20 -13.05
C GLU A 306 -16.59 0.81 -13.37
N ALA A 307 -16.07 -0.26 -12.76
CA ALA A 307 -14.73 -0.76 -13.07
C ALA A 307 -14.62 -1.26 -14.52
N VAL A 308 -15.66 -1.91 -15.05
CA VAL A 308 -15.73 -2.33 -16.46
C VAL A 308 -15.87 -1.12 -17.39
N ALA A 309 -16.64 -0.09 -17.02
CA ALA A 309 -16.74 1.13 -17.79
C ALA A 309 -15.38 1.85 -17.91
N LEU A 310 -14.61 1.87 -16.82
CA LEU A 310 -13.25 2.41 -16.80
C LEU A 310 -12.30 1.71 -17.79
N LEU A 311 -12.44 0.38 -17.98
CA LEU A 311 -11.68 -0.38 -18.98
C LEU A 311 -12.01 0.04 -20.42
N LYS A 312 -13.18 0.64 -20.67
CA LYS A 312 -13.62 1.08 -22.00
C LYS A 312 -13.26 2.52 -22.31
N VAL A 313 -12.74 3.26 -21.33
CA VAL A 313 -12.35 4.66 -21.53
C VAL A 313 -11.11 4.70 -22.41
N ASP A 314 -11.22 5.35 -23.56
CA ASP A 314 -10.11 5.63 -24.46
C ASP A 314 -9.89 7.14 -24.53
N LEU A 315 -8.71 7.59 -24.09
CA LEU A 315 -8.31 9.00 -24.09
C LEU A 315 -7.14 9.26 -25.05
N ASN A 316 -6.85 8.33 -25.97
CA ASN A 316 -5.70 8.40 -26.89
C ASN A 316 -4.35 8.61 -26.19
N SER A 317 -4.23 8.15 -24.94
CA SER A 317 -3.03 8.33 -24.11
C SER A 317 -2.78 7.08 -23.26
N HIS A 318 -2.08 6.12 -23.83
CA HIS A 318 -1.73 4.85 -23.19
C HIS A 318 -0.97 5.04 -21.88
N GLU A 319 -0.01 5.97 -21.83
CA GLU A 319 0.76 6.26 -20.60
C GLU A 319 -0.12 6.62 -19.39
N LEU A 320 -1.26 7.26 -19.65
CA LEU A 320 -2.21 7.71 -18.63
C LEU A 320 -3.24 6.62 -18.29
N MET A 321 -3.75 5.91 -19.29
CA MET A 321 -4.84 4.96 -19.11
C MET A 321 -4.38 3.57 -18.71
N ASP A 322 -3.27 3.08 -19.25
CA ASP A 322 -2.79 1.72 -19.02
C ASP A 322 -2.60 1.40 -17.52
N PRO A 323 -2.03 2.29 -16.68
CA PRO A 323 -1.88 2.00 -15.25
C PRO A 323 -3.23 1.82 -14.53
N ILE A 324 -4.23 2.65 -14.86
CA ILE A 324 -5.55 2.61 -14.25
C ILE A 324 -6.32 1.39 -14.70
N GLN A 325 -6.33 1.13 -16.01
CA GLN A 325 -7.02 -0.02 -16.59
C GLN A 325 -6.42 -1.33 -16.10
N THR A 326 -5.08 -1.37 -15.94
CA THR A 326 -4.40 -2.51 -15.34
C THR A 326 -4.87 -2.75 -13.89
N GLU A 327 -5.00 -1.69 -13.08
CA GLU A 327 -5.50 -1.86 -11.71
C GLU A 327 -6.98 -2.18 -11.63
N ALA A 328 -7.80 -1.66 -12.54
CA ALA A 328 -9.20 -2.04 -12.65
C ALA A 328 -9.34 -3.52 -12.97
N LEU A 329 -8.56 -4.03 -13.93
CA LEU A 329 -8.54 -5.44 -14.28
C LEU A 329 -8.04 -6.31 -13.11
N ARG A 330 -6.96 -5.92 -12.43
CA ARG A 330 -6.44 -6.65 -11.25
C ARG A 330 -7.46 -6.70 -10.12
N MET A 331 -8.17 -5.59 -9.89
CA MET A 331 -9.24 -5.52 -8.92
C MET A 331 -10.39 -6.47 -9.31
N LEU A 332 -10.86 -6.46 -10.56
CA LEU A 332 -11.90 -7.39 -11.04
C LEU A 332 -11.47 -8.86 -10.87
N CYS A 333 -10.22 -9.20 -11.20
CA CYS A 333 -9.68 -10.54 -10.96
C CYS A 333 -9.70 -10.94 -9.46
N SER A 334 -9.52 -9.98 -8.56
CA SER A 334 -9.61 -10.22 -7.12
C SER A 334 -11.03 -10.53 -6.66
N VAL A 335 -12.03 -9.81 -7.18
CA VAL A 335 -13.45 -10.08 -6.91
C VAL A 335 -13.83 -11.48 -7.39
N VAL A 336 -13.42 -11.88 -8.60
CA VAL A 336 -13.64 -13.25 -9.10
C VAL A 336 -12.97 -14.30 -8.22
N SER A 337 -11.80 -13.98 -7.65
CA SER A 337 -11.10 -14.90 -6.73
C SER A 337 -11.86 -15.07 -5.41
N LEU A 338 -12.50 -14.00 -4.91
CA LEU A 338 -13.35 -14.03 -3.72
C LEU A 338 -14.57 -14.93 -3.94
N GLU A 339 -15.32 -14.73 -5.04
CA GLU A 339 -16.52 -15.53 -5.34
C GLU A 339 -16.24 -17.03 -5.45
N LYS A 340 -15.10 -17.40 -6.06
CA LYS A 340 -14.70 -18.81 -6.15
C LYS A 340 -14.58 -19.43 -4.76
N VAL A 341 -13.95 -18.72 -3.81
CA VAL A 341 -13.81 -19.20 -2.43
C VAL A 341 -15.18 -19.38 -1.77
N SER A 342 -16.10 -18.42 -1.93
CA SER A 342 -17.45 -18.51 -1.36
C SER A 342 -18.25 -19.70 -1.92
N ARG A 343 -18.18 -19.96 -3.22
CA ARG A 343 -18.87 -21.12 -3.85
C ARG A 343 -18.33 -22.46 -3.37
N PHE A 344 -17.01 -22.59 -3.20
CA PHE A 344 -16.43 -23.81 -2.64
C PHE A 344 -16.84 -24.01 -1.18
N ALA A 345 -16.87 -22.95 -0.36
CA ALA A 345 -17.30 -23.04 1.03
C ALA A 345 -18.75 -23.55 1.16
N LEU A 346 -19.66 -23.03 0.33
CA LEU A 346 -21.06 -23.50 0.29
C LEU A 346 -21.17 -24.96 -0.13
N ALA A 347 -20.42 -25.38 -1.16
CA ALA A 347 -20.42 -26.78 -1.61
C ALA A 347 -19.90 -27.77 -0.55
N PHE A 348 -19.05 -27.34 0.38
CA PHE A 348 -18.61 -28.17 1.50
C PHE A 348 -19.63 -28.24 2.64
N LEU A 349 -20.45 -27.20 2.84
CA LEU A 349 -21.53 -27.20 3.83
C LEU A 349 -22.73 -28.04 3.37
N ASP A 350 -23.03 -28.05 2.07
CA ASP A 350 -24.07 -28.88 1.47
C ASP A 350 -23.68 -30.38 1.36
N ASN A 351 -22.45 -30.75 1.73
CA ASN A 351 -21.93 -32.13 1.71
C ASN A 351 -21.62 -32.70 3.11
N ILE A 352 -22.13 -32.09 4.18
CA ILE A 352 -22.11 -32.70 5.51
C ILE A 352 -23.43 -33.48 5.70
N PRO A 353 -23.40 -34.82 5.86
CA PRO A 353 -24.59 -35.65 5.96
C PRO A 353 -25.42 -35.42 7.23
#